data_AF-A0A516P4K8-F1
#
_entry.id   AF-A0A516P4K8-F1
#
_cell.length_a   1.000
_cell.length_b   1.000
_cell.length_c   1.000
_cell.angle_alpha   90.00
_cell.angle_beta   90.00
_cell.angle_gamma   90.00
#
_symmetry.space_group_name_H-M   'P 1'
#
loop_
_entity.id
_entity.type
_entity.pdbx_description
1 polymer ?
#
loop_
_entity_poly.entity_id
_entity_poly.type
_entity_poly.pdbx_seq_one_letter_code
_entity_poly.pdbx_strand_id
1 'polypeptide(L)'
;MYRLNRTNRNVLIIPDEVIFHAAITSDVGERQILNNIIIAEERFIVEELGYDFYQNINDKKNVKVTDLNKADLLTKLRADYAKQNINFQDEDLQEGMIVNAIEFIEDEWIVKLWNQYLWKLTAECVDFVTTVPSWLQTTAKGQQTNNPRSISSTDMASGSRNDVVFKMQDAMQERMGPLAVNMHEWLCRHQSYFPFYTKYCGGCRENQPYRSGNTGFAFGHYD
;
A
#
# COMPACT_ATOMS: atom_id res chain seq x y z
N MET A 1 10.94 -3.93 -8.08
CA MET A 1 10.54 -5.26 -8.53
C MET A 1 9.54 -5.06 -9.65
N TYR A 2 9.78 -5.64 -10.82
CA TYR A 2 8.85 -5.58 -11.96
C TYR A 2 7.71 -6.57 -11.75
N ARG A 3 6.47 -6.09 -11.79
CA ARG A 3 5.28 -6.95 -11.70
C ARG A 3 4.17 -6.46 -12.61
N LEU A 4 3.32 -7.40 -13.01
CA LEU A 4 2.09 -7.08 -13.72
C LEU A 4 1.11 -6.38 -12.79
N ASN A 5 0.64 -5.23 -13.23
CA ASN A 5 -0.46 -4.52 -12.59
C ASN A 5 -1.79 -5.02 -13.17
N ARG A 6 -2.49 -5.85 -12.40
CA ARG A 6 -3.78 -6.45 -12.77
C ARG A 6 -4.99 -5.59 -12.41
N THR A 7 -4.81 -4.40 -11.85
CA THR A 7 -5.91 -3.52 -11.45
C THR A 7 -6.55 -2.75 -12.62
N ASN A 8 -5.96 -2.84 -13.83
CA ASN A 8 -6.33 -2.05 -15.02
C ASN A 8 -6.31 -0.52 -14.79
N ARG A 9 -5.65 -0.07 -13.73
CA ARG A 9 -5.47 1.35 -13.36
C ARG A 9 -4.02 1.56 -12.93
N ASN A 10 -3.44 2.72 -13.20
CA ASN A 10 -2.14 3.06 -12.62
C ASN A 10 -2.28 3.16 -11.10
N VAL A 11 -1.53 2.33 -10.39
CA VAL A 11 -1.47 2.28 -8.92
C VAL A 11 -0.03 2.44 -8.48
N LEU A 12 0.19 2.84 -7.24
CA LEU A 12 1.51 2.95 -6.66
C LEU A 12 2.05 1.60 -6.20
N ILE A 13 1.20 0.72 -5.67
CA ILE A 13 1.66 -0.55 -5.08
C ILE A 13 0.95 -1.77 -5.68
N ILE A 14 1.59 -2.93 -5.59
CA ILE A 14 1.11 -4.21 -6.13
C ILE A 14 0.91 -5.20 -4.98
N PRO A 15 0.04 -6.24 -5.08
CA PRO A 15 -0.21 -7.15 -3.97
C PRO A 15 1.03 -7.77 -3.32
N ASP A 16 2.03 -8.20 -4.10
CA ASP A 16 3.28 -8.76 -3.58
C ASP A 16 4.01 -7.77 -2.65
N GLU A 17 4.04 -6.50 -3.03
CA GLU A 17 4.65 -5.42 -2.27
C GLU A 17 3.87 -5.15 -0.97
N VAL A 18 2.54 -5.26 -1.01
CA VAL A 18 1.68 -5.13 0.17
C VAL A 18 1.93 -6.27 1.14
N ILE A 19 1.96 -7.52 0.68
CA ILE A 19 2.19 -8.70 1.53
C ILE A 19 3.56 -8.65 2.20
N PHE A 20 4.57 -8.13 1.50
CA PHE A 20 5.92 -8.00 2.06
C PHE A 20 6.03 -6.91 3.14
N HIS A 21 5.38 -5.76 2.95
CA HIS A 21 5.54 -4.63 3.86
C HIS A 21 4.47 -4.50 4.93
N ALA A 22 3.24 -4.92 4.70
CA ALA A 22 2.16 -4.79 5.66
C ALA A 22 2.12 -5.96 6.65
N ALA A 23 1.51 -5.75 7.81
CA ALA A 23 1.25 -6.83 8.77
C ALA A 23 0.03 -7.69 8.37
N ILE A 24 -0.07 -8.06 7.08
CA ILE A 24 -1.13 -8.90 6.53
C ILE A 24 -0.71 -10.37 6.62
N THR A 25 -1.63 -11.25 7.00
CA THR A 25 -1.42 -12.69 6.91
C THR A 25 -1.39 -13.12 5.44
N SER A 26 -0.50 -14.06 5.10
CA SER A 26 -0.29 -14.56 3.73
C SER A 26 -1.53 -15.11 3.02
N ASP A 27 -2.61 -15.35 3.78
CA ASP A 27 -3.82 -16.03 3.30
C ASP A 27 -4.91 -15.06 2.80
N VAL A 28 -4.66 -13.74 2.82
CA VAL A 28 -5.60 -12.77 2.22
C VAL A 28 -5.59 -12.95 0.70
N GLY A 29 -6.77 -13.16 0.11
CA GLY A 29 -6.90 -13.36 -1.33
C GLY A 29 -6.41 -12.14 -2.14
N GLU A 30 -5.55 -12.38 -3.12
CA GLU A 30 -4.94 -11.36 -4.01
C GLU A 30 -5.99 -10.41 -4.61
N ARG A 31 -7.16 -10.93 -4.99
CA ARG A 31 -8.26 -10.13 -5.56
C ARG A 31 -8.80 -9.07 -4.59
N GLN A 32 -8.85 -9.38 -3.30
CA GLN A 32 -9.28 -8.42 -2.28
C GLN A 32 -8.23 -7.32 -2.13
N ILE A 33 -6.95 -7.69 -2.12
CA ILE A 33 -5.83 -6.74 -2.05
C ILE A 33 -5.87 -5.80 -3.26
N LEU A 34 -6.03 -6.32 -4.48
CA LEU A 34 -6.13 -5.52 -5.71
C LEU A 34 -7.19 -4.43 -5.64
N ASN A 35 -8.39 -4.76 -5.16
CA ASN A 35 -9.46 -3.78 -5.01
C ASN A 35 -9.17 -2.76 -3.90
N ASN A 36 -8.57 -3.21 -2.80
CA ASN A 36 -8.27 -2.37 -1.65
C ASN A 36 -7.11 -1.41 -1.91
N ILE A 37 -6.17 -1.76 -2.80
CA ILE A 37 -5.11 -0.85 -3.28
C ILE A 37 -5.72 0.44 -3.81
N ILE A 38 -6.71 0.34 -4.70
CA ILE A 38 -7.36 1.51 -5.32
C ILE A 38 -7.96 2.42 -4.24
N ILE A 39 -8.71 1.83 -3.31
CA ILE A 39 -9.40 2.57 -2.24
C ILE A 39 -8.40 3.21 -1.27
N ALA A 40 -7.35 2.48 -0.90
CA ALA A 40 -6.33 2.95 0.03
C ALA A 40 -5.56 4.14 -0.56
N GLU A 41 -5.17 4.05 -1.83
CA GLU A 41 -4.46 5.13 -2.51
C GLU A 41 -5.32 6.39 -2.63
N GLU A 42 -6.58 6.26 -3.07
CA GLU A 42 -7.49 7.41 -3.20
C GLU A 42 -7.81 8.07 -1.86
N ARG A 43 -7.99 7.27 -0.80
CA ARG A 43 -8.44 7.77 0.49
C ARG A 43 -7.32 8.37 1.34
N PHE A 44 -6.11 7.82 1.27
CA PHE A 44 -5.02 8.21 2.17
C PHE A 44 -3.84 8.80 1.41
N ILE A 45 -3.37 8.14 0.35
CA ILE A 45 -2.11 8.53 -0.29
C ILE A 45 -2.26 9.79 -1.13
N VAL A 46 -3.36 9.93 -1.87
CA VAL A 46 -3.66 11.14 -2.64
C VAL A 46 -3.79 12.37 -1.73
N GLU A 47 -4.38 12.21 -0.54
CA GLU A 47 -4.49 13.28 0.46
C GLU A 47 -3.11 13.68 1.02
N GLU A 48 -2.22 12.71 1.23
CA GLU A 48 -0.88 12.99 1.78
C GLU A 48 0.09 13.61 0.76
N LEU A 49 0.04 13.17 -0.50
CA LEU A 49 0.94 13.64 -1.56
C LEU A 49 0.40 14.85 -2.33
N GLY A 50 -0.92 14.97 -2.44
CA GLY A 50 -1.58 15.85 -3.41
C GLY A 50 -1.73 15.19 -4.78
N TYR A 51 -2.77 15.60 -5.53
CA TYR A 51 -3.15 15.01 -6.81
C TYR A 51 -2.01 15.00 -7.84
N ASP A 52 -1.36 16.14 -8.06
CA ASP A 52 -0.33 16.26 -9.11
C ASP A 52 0.91 15.41 -8.81
N PHE A 53 1.32 15.37 -7.54
CA PHE A 53 2.49 14.58 -7.16
C PHE A 53 2.21 13.08 -7.23
N TYR A 54 1.03 12.65 -6.73
CA TYR A 54 0.57 11.27 -6.86
C TYR A 54 0.54 10.82 -8.33
N GLN A 55 -0.07 11.64 -9.21
CA GLN A 55 -0.15 11.34 -10.62
C GLN A 55 1.23 11.25 -11.28
N ASN A 56 2.16 12.17 -10.94
CA ASN A 56 3.52 12.15 -11.47
C ASN A 56 4.27 10.86 -11.14
N ILE A 57 4.17 10.39 -9.89
CA ILE A 57 4.82 9.14 -9.48
C ILE A 57 4.16 7.96 -10.19
N ASN A 58 2.83 7.94 -10.28
CA ASN A 58 2.10 6.87 -10.95
C ASN A 58 2.45 6.73 -12.43
N ASP A 59 2.52 7.84 -13.15
CA ASP A 59 2.83 7.81 -14.59
C ASP A 59 4.27 7.35 -14.87
N LYS A 60 5.20 7.59 -13.93
CA LYS A 60 6.57 7.09 -14.03
C LYS A 60 6.68 5.62 -13.60
N LYS A 61 5.95 5.21 -12.57
CA LYS A 61 6.02 3.83 -12.02
C LYS A 61 5.28 2.81 -12.87
N ASN A 62 4.31 3.23 -13.67
CA ASN A 62 3.45 2.36 -14.47
C ASN A 62 3.75 2.51 -15.96
N VAL A 63 4.31 1.46 -16.57
CA VAL A 63 4.61 1.44 -18.01
C VAL A 63 3.64 0.51 -18.72
N LYS A 64 2.94 1.05 -19.73
CA LYS A 64 2.06 0.25 -20.60
C LYS A 64 2.88 -0.57 -21.58
N VAL A 65 2.49 -1.83 -21.75
CA VAL A 65 3.09 -2.75 -22.72
C VAL A 65 2.64 -2.38 -24.13
N THR A 66 3.62 -2.25 -25.01
CA THR A 66 3.52 -1.97 -26.44
C THR A 66 4.45 -2.90 -27.19
N ASP A 67 4.25 -3.05 -28.49
CA ASP A 67 5.06 -3.94 -29.34
C ASP A 67 6.56 -3.62 -29.25
N LEU A 68 6.88 -2.33 -29.06
CA LEU A 68 8.25 -1.82 -29.00
C LEU A 68 8.98 -2.18 -27.71
N ASN A 69 8.29 -2.17 -26.56
CA ASN A 69 8.90 -2.41 -25.25
C ASN A 69 8.62 -3.81 -24.69
N LYS A 70 7.75 -4.60 -25.34
CA LYS A 70 7.33 -5.93 -24.87
C LYS A 70 8.50 -6.86 -24.59
N ALA A 71 9.47 -6.94 -25.51
CA ALA A 71 10.62 -7.83 -25.36
C ALA A 71 11.50 -7.48 -24.13
N ASP A 72 11.76 -6.19 -23.92
CA ASP A 72 12.54 -5.70 -22.77
C ASP A 72 11.80 -5.95 -21.44
N LEU A 73 10.51 -5.61 -21.38
CA LEU A 73 9.68 -5.83 -20.20
C LEU A 73 9.55 -7.31 -19.86
N LEU A 74 9.42 -8.18 -20.85
CA LEU A 74 9.34 -9.62 -20.68
C LEU A 74 10.64 -10.18 -20.06
N THR A 75 11.81 -9.76 -20.53
CA THR A 75 13.10 -10.16 -19.96
C THR A 75 13.21 -9.73 -18.49
N LYS A 76 12.81 -8.49 -18.18
CA LYS A 76 12.80 -7.95 -16.81
C LYS A 76 11.84 -8.70 -15.89
N LEU A 77 10.61 -8.95 -16.35
CA LEU A 77 9.60 -9.71 -15.59
C LEU A 77 10.05 -11.15 -15.33
N ARG A 78 10.58 -11.83 -16.35
CA ARG A 78 11.12 -13.20 -16.19
C ARG A 78 12.21 -13.29 -15.14
N ALA A 79 13.15 -12.34 -15.16
CA ALA A 79 14.22 -12.29 -14.18
C ALA A 79 13.68 -12.12 -12.75
N ASP A 80 12.66 -11.28 -12.55
CA ASP A 80 12.09 -11.03 -11.22
C ASP A 80 11.09 -12.10 -10.75
N TYR A 81 10.35 -12.77 -11.65
CA TYR A 81 9.48 -13.90 -11.31
C TYR A 81 10.30 -15.17 -11.02
N ALA A 82 11.42 -15.37 -11.70
CA ALA A 82 12.34 -16.48 -11.42
C ALA A 82 12.88 -16.44 -9.99
N LYS A 83 13.09 -15.26 -9.40
CA LYS A 83 13.49 -15.09 -7.98
C LYS A 83 12.46 -15.65 -7.00
N GLN A 84 11.20 -15.77 -7.41
CA GLN A 84 10.09 -16.31 -6.62
C GLN A 84 9.70 -17.74 -7.07
N ASN A 85 10.50 -18.38 -7.94
CA ASN A 85 10.18 -19.68 -8.55
C ASN A 85 8.86 -19.70 -9.32
N ILE A 86 8.42 -18.54 -9.83
CA ILE A 86 7.24 -18.42 -10.69
C ILE A 86 7.69 -18.48 -12.14
N ASN A 87 7.11 -19.39 -12.92
CA ASN A 87 7.42 -19.52 -14.34
C ASN A 87 6.55 -18.56 -15.15
N PHE A 88 7.15 -17.48 -15.67
CA PHE A 88 6.45 -16.45 -16.44
C PHE A 88 6.68 -16.63 -17.95
N GLN A 89 5.61 -16.89 -18.68
CA GLN A 89 5.63 -17.20 -20.11
C GLN A 89 5.38 -15.96 -20.99
N ASP A 90 5.65 -16.07 -22.29
CA ASP A 90 5.42 -14.97 -23.25
C ASP A 90 3.93 -14.62 -23.34
N GLU A 91 3.06 -15.63 -23.23
CA GLU A 91 1.61 -15.49 -23.32
C GLU A 91 1.00 -14.72 -22.15
N ASP A 92 1.72 -14.67 -21.01
CA ASP A 92 1.30 -13.95 -19.81
C ASP A 92 1.45 -12.43 -19.93
N LEU A 93 2.22 -11.95 -20.91
CA LEU A 93 2.42 -10.53 -21.20
C LEU A 93 1.76 -10.13 -22.52
N GLN A 94 0.64 -9.43 -22.43
CA GLN A 94 -0.10 -8.94 -23.59
C GLN A 94 0.07 -7.44 -23.77
N GLU A 95 -0.01 -6.97 -25.01
CA GLU A 95 -0.08 -5.55 -25.31
C GLU A 95 -1.28 -4.91 -24.60
N GLY A 96 -1.08 -3.70 -24.09
CA GLY A 96 -2.08 -2.99 -23.32
C GLY A 96 -2.08 -3.30 -21.83
N MET A 97 -1.41 -4.36 -21.36
CA MET A 97 -1.17 -4.58 -19.93
C MET A 97 -0.24 -3.51 -19.36
N ILE A 98 -0.22 -3.38 -18.03
CA ILE A 98 0.61 -2.39 -17.33
C ILE A 98 1.62 -3.15 -16.47
N VAL A 99 2.89 -2.77 -16.57
CA VAL A 99 3.96 -3.22 -15.69
C VAL A 99 4.24 -2.10 -14.69
N ASN A 100 4.28 -2.44 -13.41
CA ASN A 100 4.61 -1.50 -12.35
C ASN A 100 5.95 -1.88 -11.72
N ALA A 101 6.83 -0.89 -11.57
CA ALA A 101 8.14 -1.03 -10.95
C ALA A 101 8.68 0.32 -10.50
N ILE A 102 9.31 0.35 -9.31
CA ILE A 102 10.06 1.53 -8.85
C ILE A 102 11.30 1.79 -9.71
N GLU A 103 11.85 0.73 -10.33
CA GLU A 103 13.03 0.79 -11.20
C GLU A 103 12.82 1.62 -12.48
N PHE A 104 11.57 1.94 -12.84
CA PHE A 104 11.30 2.88 -13.94
C PHE A 104 11.55 4.34 -13.54
N ILE A 105 11.64 4.65 -12.25
CA ILE A 105 11.85 5.99 -11.76
C ILE A 105 13.36 6.26 -11.63
N GLU A 106 13.88 7.13 -12.49
CA GLU A 106 15.30 7.54 -12.47
C GLU A 106 15.62 8.60 -11.39
N ASP A 107 14.59 9.31 -10.90
CA ASP A 107 14.74 10.35 -9.89
C ASP A 107 15.08 9.74 -8.52
N GLU A 108 16.33 9.92 -8.09
CA GLU A 108 16.85 9.40 -6.83
C GLU A 108 16.04 9.87 -5.61
N TRP A 109 15.49 11.09 -5.63
CA TRP A 109 14.71 11.62 -4.51
C TRP A 109 13.34 10.97 -4.39
N ILE A 110 12.71 10.64 -5.51
CA ILE A 110 11.47 9.85 -5.52
C ILE A 110 11.76 8.42 -5.05
N VAL A 111 12.87 7.82 -5.47
CA VAL A 111 13.28 6.47 -5.01
C VAL A 111 13.57 6.47 -3.51
N LYS A 112 14.22 7.51 -2.98
CA LYS A 112 14.43 7.70 -1.53
C LYS A 112 13.11 7.83 -0.77
N LEU A 113 12.20 8.68 -1.26
CA LEU A 113 10.86 8.83 -0.68
C LEU A 113 10.11 7.49 -0.64
N TRP A 114 10.17 6.73 -1.74
CA TRP A 114 9.56 5.41 -1.86
C TRP A 114 10.10 4.45 -0.80
N ASN A 115 11.41 4.24 -0.78
CA ASN A 115 12.05 3.27 0.09
C ASN A 115 11.97 3.63 1.58
N GLN A 116 11.93 4.92 1.91
CA GLN A 116 11.95 5.37 3.30
C GLN A 116 10.57 5.48 3.93
N TYR A 117 9.56 5.89 3.15
CA TYR A 117 8.23 6.20 3.69
C TYR A 117 7.08 5.64 2.86
N LEU A 118 7.01 6.02 1.58
CA LEU A 118 5.78 5.87 0.79
C LEU A 118 5.42 4.41 0.55
N TRP A 119 6.41 3.53 0.38
CA TRP A 119 6.16 2.10 0.18
C TRP A 119 5.47 1.47 1.40
N LYS A 120 6.04 1.66 2.60
CA LYS A 120 5.48 1.14 3.85
C LYS A 120 4.14 1.79 4.18
N LEU A 121 4.03 3.11 4.04
CA LEU A 121 2.77 3.83 4.29
C LEU A 121 1.65 3.30 3.38
N THR A 122 1.91 3.15 2.09
CA THR A 122 0.91 2.63 1.13
C THR A 122 0.50 1.20 1.50
N ALA A 123 1.45 0.33 1.85
CA ALA A 123 1.14 -1.04 2.28
C ALA A 123 0.26 -1.09 3.54
N GLU A 124 0.57 -0.27 4.56
CA GLU A 124 -0.25 -0.18 5.79
C GLU A 124 -1.65 0.37 5.52
N CYS A 125 -1.80 1.34 4.60
CA CYS A 125 -3.12 1.83 4.17
C CYS A 125 -3.96 0.71 3.56
N VAL A 126 -3.35 -0.20 2.79
CA VAL A 126 -4.04 -1.35 2.20
C VAL A 126 -4.47 -2.36 3.27
N ASP A 127 -3.64 -2.66 4.27
CA ASP A 127 -4.03 -3.50 5.43
C ASP A 127 -5.21 -2.90 6.19
N PHE A 128 -5.16 -1.58 6.44
CA PHE A 128 -6.23 -0.86 7.10
C PHE A 128 -7.56 -1.03 6.35
N VAL A 129 -7.58 -0.79 5.04
CA VAL A 129 -8.78 -0.97 4.21
C VAL A 129 -9.22 -2.44 4.17
N THR A 130 -8.28 -3.38 4.24
CA THR A 130 -8.55 -4.83 4.19
C THR A 130 -9.23 -5.34 5.47
N THR A 131 -9.11 -4.64 6.59
CA THR A 131 -9.66 -5.06 7.89
C THR A 131 -11.20 -5.08 7.93
N VAL A 132 -11.89 -4.17 7.23
CA VAL A 132 -13.37 -4.13 7.25
C VAL A 132 -13.99 -5.23 6.37
N PRO A 133 -13.57 -5.42 5.09
CA PRO A 133 -14.13 -6.48 4.26
C PRO A 133 -13.80 -7.90 4.74
N SER A 134 -12.69 -8.08 5.47
CA SER A 134 -12.36 -9.37 6.09
C SER A 134 -13.27 -9.71 7.27
N TRP A 135 -13.78 -8.69 7.99
CA TRP A 135 -14.72 -8.86 9.11
C TRP A 135 -16.18 -8.98 8.65
N LEU A 136 -16.60 -8.14 7.70
CA LEU A 136 -17.95 -8.16 7.11
C LEU A 136 -17.84 -8.34 5.60
N GLN A 137 -18.28 -9.50 5.12
CA GLN A 137 -18.26 -9.82 3.69
C GLN A 137 -19.66 -9.67 3.09
N THR A 138 -19.73 -9.04 1.92
CA THR A 138 -20.98 -9.03 1.15
C THR A 138 -21.10 -10.34 0.38
N THR A 139 -22.15 -11.10 0.65
CA THR A 139 -22.47 -12.37 -0.03
C THR A 139 -23.79 -12.22 -0.81
N ALA A 140 -24.11 -13.20 -1.66
CA ALA A 140 -25.41 -13.26 -2.34
C ALA A 140 -26.62 -13.29 -1.38
N LYS A 141 -26.39 -13.59 -0.09
CA LYS A 141 -27.41 -13.62 0.98
C LYS A 141 -27.39 -12.36 1.85
N GLY A 142 -26.70 -11.30 1.44
CA GLY A 142 -26.53 -10.05 2.19
C GLY A 142 -25.17 -9.92 2.86
N GLN A 143 -25.02 -8.89 3.70
CA GLN A 143 -23.81 -8.69 4.51
C GLN A 143 -23.76 -9.71 5.64
N GLN A 144 -22.70 -10.50 5.68
CA GLN A 144 -22.48 -11.52 6.70
C GLN A 144 -21.17 -11.23 7.42
N THR A 145 -21.20 -11.31 8.75
CA THR A 145 -19.96 -11.38 9.53
C THR A 145 -19.21 -12.62 9.05
N ASN A 146 -17.94 -12.46 8.69
CA ASN A 146 -17.06 -13.55 8.33
C ASN A 146 -16.75 -14.34 9.60
N ASN A 147 -17.69 -15.19 9.99
CA ASN A 147 -17.66 -15.97 11.21
C ASN A 147 -17.38 -17.41 10.79
N PRO A 148 -16.18 -17.95 11.04
CA PRO A 148 -15.87 -19.33 10.66
C PRO A 148 -16.78 -20.26 11.45
N ARG A 149 -17.82 -20.80 10.80
CA ARG A 149 -18.69 -21.81 11.39
C ARG A 149 -18.00 -23.16 11.31
N SER A 150 -17.13 -23.48 12.26
CA SER A 150 -16.95 -24.87 12.68
C SER A 150 -16.25 -24.93 14.05
N ILE A 151 -16.91 -25.56 15.01
CA ILE A 151 -16.38 -25.91 16.34
C ILE A 151 -15.31 -27.03 16.25
N SER A 152 -15.02 -27.56 15.05
CA SER A 152 -14.13 -28.72 14.87
C SER A 152 -12.89 -28.46 14.01
N SER A 153 -12.49 -27.21 13.78
CA SER A 153 -11.24 -26.91 13.05
C SER A 153 -10.45 -25.84 13.78
N THR A 154 -9.23 -26.21 14.15
CA THR A 154 -8.39 -25.66 15.20
C THR A 154 -7.78 -24.28 14.94
N ASP A 155 -8.31 -23.40 14.07
CA ASP A 155 -7.51 -22.21 13.70
C ASP A 155 -8.24 -20.99 13.13
N MET A 156 -9.50 -20.68 13.47
CA MET A 156 -10.05 -19.36 13.10
C MET A 156 -11.06 -18.81 14.11
N ALA A 157 -10.78 -17.63 14.66
CA ALA A 157 -11.69 -16.83 15.50
C ALA A 157 -12.03 -15.50 14.78
N SER A 158 -13.30 -15.12 14.74
CA SER A 158 -13.69 -13.77 14.29
C SER A 158 -13.62 -12.80 15.48
N GLY A 159 -13.04 -11.62 15.25
CA GLY A 159 -12.96 -10.56 16.26
C GLY A 159 -14.32 -9.89 16.51
N SER A 160 -14.53 -9.42 17.74
CA SER A 160 -15.69 -8.58 18.05
C SER A 160 -15.58 -7.22 17.35
N ARG A 161 -16.69 -6.49 17.24
CA ARG A 161 -16.67 -5.12 16.70
C ARG A 161 -15.67 -4.22 17.45
N ASN A 162 -15.53 -4.41 18.75
CA ASN A 162 -14.60 -3.63 19.57
C ASN A 162 -13.15 -3.95 19.22
N ASP A 163 -12.81 -5.21 18.96
CA ASP A 163 -11.46 -5.62 18.54
C ASP A 163 -11.11 -5.06 17.17
N VAL A 164 -12.09 -5.03 16.25
CA VAL A 164 -11.91 -4.44 14.92
C VAL A 164 -11.70 -2.94 15.01
N VAL A 165 -12.51 -2.24 15.82
CA VAL A 165 -12.35 -0.80 16.05
C VAL A 165 -11.00 -0.50 16.69
N PHE A 166 -10.59 -1.29 17.68
CA PHE A 166 -9.28 -1.18 18.32
C PHE A 166 -8.15 -1.35 17.30
N LYS A 167 -8.18 -2.42 16.49
CA LYS A 167 -7.18 -2.64 15.42
C LYS A 167 -7.14 -1.48 14.43
N MET A 168 -8.29 -0.95 14.02
CA MET A 168 -8.35 0.19 13.11
C MET A 168 -7.77 1.46 13.74
N GLN A 169 -8.08 1.74 15.00
CA GLN A 169 -7.54 2.88 15.73
C GLN A 169 -6.04 2.77 15.92
N ASP A 170 -5.55 1.61 16.35
CA ASP A 170 -4.13 1.31 16.50
C ASP A 170 -3.37 1.46 15.17
N ALA A 171 -3.90 0.89 14.08
CA ALA A 171 -3.32 1.04 12.74
C ALA A 171 -3.21 2.52 12.31
N MET A 172 -4.25 3.32 12.56
CA MET A 172 -4.21 4.75 12.22
C MET A 172 -3.25 5.54 13.10
N GLN A 173 -3.26 5.32 14.42
CA GLN A 173 -2.54 6.14 15.39
C GLN A 173 -1.07 5.75 15.56
N GLU A 174 -0.77 4.46 15.54
CA GLU A 174 0.58 3.95 15.84
C GLU A 174 1.37 3.61 14.56
N ARG A 175 0.70 3.21 13.48
CA ARG A 175 1.37 2.80 12.23
C ARG A 175 1.32 3.88 11.15
N MET A 176 0.13 4.26 10.70
CA MET A 176 -0.05 5.16 9.56
C MET A 176 0.28 6.62 9.89
N GLY A 177 -0.27 7.15 10.98
CA GLY A 177 -0.13 8.55 11.37
C GLY A 177 1.33 9.00 11.54
N PRO A 178 2.15 8.29 12.34
CA PRO A 178 3.56 8.65 12.51
C PRO A 178 4.36 8.58 11.20
N LEU A 179 4.07 7.59 10.34
CA LEU A 179 4.70 7.48 9.02
C LEU A 179 4.32 8.65 8.10
N ALA A 180 3.04 9.02 8.05
CA ALA A 180 2.56 10.14 7.24
C ALA A 180 3.15 11.47 7.69
N VAL A 181 3.19 11.74 9.01
CA VAL A 181 3.78 12.98 9.54
C VAL A 181 5.28 13.03 9.27
N ASN A 182 6.01 11.94 9.52
CA ASN A 182 7.45 11.89 9.23
C ASN A 182 7.74 12.05 7.73
N MET A 183 6.89 11.49 6.85
CA MET A 183 6.98 11.66 5.41
C MET A 183 6.78 13.13 5.02
N HIS A 184 5.74 13.78 5.54
CA HIS A 184 5.46 15.19 5.29
C HIS A 184 6.62 16.08 5.76
N GLU A 185 7.12 15.88 6.98
CA GLU A 185 8.28 16.63 7.50
C GLU A 185 9.52 16.44 6.63
N TRP A 186 9.77 15.21 6.17
CA TRP A 186 10.90 14.92 5.31
C TRP A 186 10.77 15.57 3.92
N LEU A 187 9.57 15.53 3.32
CA LEU A 187 9.27 16.21 2.05
C LEU A 187 9.47 17.71 2.16
N CYS A 188 9.01 18.31 3.26
CA CYS A 188 9.15 19.74 3.50
C CYS A 188 10.61 20.18 3.70
N ARG A 189 11.44 19.36 4.34
CA ARG A 189 12.89 19.62 4.47
C ARG A 189 13.62 19.57 3.12
N HIS A 190 13.08 18.84 2.15
CA HIS A 190 13.67 18.62 0.84
C HIS A 190 12.80 19.18 -0.31
N GLN A 191 12.00 20.22 -0.01
CA GLN A 191 10.97 20.72 -0.93
C GLN A 191 11.51 21.10 -2.31
N SER A 192 12.77 21.55 -2.40
CA SER A 192 13.44 21.88 -3.66
C SER A 192 13.51 20.71 -4.65
N TYR A 193 13.47 19.47 -4.16
CA TYR A 193 13.49 18.25 -4.99
C TYR A 193 12.10 17.74 -5.36
N PHE A 194 11.05 18.32 -4.77
CA PHE A 194 9.66 17.86 -4.94
C PHE A 194 8.76 18.99 -5.46
N PRO A 195 8.91 19.40 -6.74
CA PRO A 195 8.18 20.54 -7.29
C PRO A 195 6.65 20.33 -7.35
N PHE A 196 6.20 19.08 -7.44
CA PHE A 196 4.77 18.74 -7.47
C PHE A 196 4.15 18.66 -6.07
N TYR A 197 4.94 18.74 -5.00
CA TYR A 197 4.45 18.67 -3.63
C TYR A 197 3.95 20.03 -3.15
N THR A 198 2.63 20.17 -3.02
CA THR A 198 1.95 21.45 -2.75
C THR A 198 1.39 21.57 -1.34
N LYS A 199 1.48 20.51 -0.52
CA LYS A 199 0.99 20.54 0.87
C LYS A 199 1.80 21.56 1.68
N TYR A 200 1.12 22.34 2.50
CA TYR A 200 1.72 23.43 3.27
C TYR A 200 2.75 22.91 4.29
N CYS A 201 3.96 23.47 4.28
CA CYS A 201 5.09 23.06 5.11
C CYS A 201 5.33 23.92 6.36
N GLY A 202 4.43 24.86 6.69
CA GLY A 202 4.64 25.73 7.86
C GLY A 202 4.35 24.99 9.16
N GLY A 203 5.41 24.64 9.88
CA GLY A 203 5.32 23.95 11.17
C GLY A 203 6.31 22.81 11.36
N CYS A 204 7.12 22.49 10.35
CA CYS A 204 8.17 21.47 10.48
C CYS A 204 9.16 21.87 11.57
N ARG A 205 9.24 21.08 12.64
CA ARG A 205 10.24 21.29 13.70
C ARG A 205 11.61 20.95 13.14
N GLU A 206 12.56 21.88 13.30
CA GLU A 206 13.96 21.61 12.98
C GLU A 206 14.46 20.45 13.85
N ASN A 207 14.91 19.37 13.19
CA ASN A 207 15.71 18.29 13.78
C ASN A 207 15.09 17.46 14.92
N GLN A 208 13.76 17.41 15.05
CA GLN A 208 13.11 16.45 15.96
C GLN A 208 12.09 15.60 15.19
N PRO A 209 12.05 14.26 15.41
CA PRO A 209 10.95 13.46 14.91
C PRO A 209 9.65 13.87 15.60
N TYR A 210 8.55 13.88 14.86
CA TYR A 210 7.23 14.11 15.45
C TYR A 210 6.97 13.07 16.56
N ARG A 211 6.90 13.54 17.80
CA ARG A 211 6.33 12.77 18.90
C ARG A 211 4.84 13.06 18.93
N SER A 212 4.03 12.13 18.45
CA SER A 212 2.61 12.10 18.80
C SER A 212 2.51 12.19 20.32
N GLY A 213 1.72 13.12 20.84
CA GLY A 213 1.51 13.27 22.29
C GLY A 213 0.89 12.04 22.97
N ASN A 214 0.56 11.01 22.20
CA ASN A 214 -0.10 9.78 22.64
C ASN A 214 0.78 8.52 22.58
N THR A 215 2.12 8.60 22.55
CA THR A 215 2.97 7.40 22.71
C THR A 215 2.99 6.85 24.15
N GLY A 216 1.94 7.11 24.92
CA GLY A 216 1.68 6.47 26.20
C GLY A 216 0.59 5.43 26.01
N PHE A 217 0.96 4.15 25.99
CA PHE A 217 0.03 3.09 26.37
C PHE A 217 -0.41 3.37 27.81
N ALA A 218 -1.47 4.14 27.97
CA ALA A 218 -2.22 4.16 29.21
C ALA A 218 -3.00 2.84 29.26
N PHE A 219 -2.43 1.83 29.92
CA PHE A 219 -3.24 0.80 30.55
C PHE A 219 -4.09 1.50 31.62
N GLY A 220 -5.19 2.08 31.18
CA GLY A 220 -6.14 2.79 32.01
C GLY A 220 -7.28 1.87 32.38
N HIS A 221 -7.23 1.38 33.62
CA HIS A 221 -8.40 1.22 34.49
C HIS A 221 -9.64 0.56 33.89
N TYR A 222 -9.73 -0.76 34.09
CA TYR A 222 -11.02 -1.33 34.46
C TYR A 222 -11.36 -0.80 35.85
N ASP A 223 -12.26 0.19 35.91
CA ASP A 223 -13.24 0.30 37.01
C ASP A 223 -14.56 -0.31 36.53
#